data_AF-A0A944E7K3-F1
#
_entry.id   AF-A0A944E7K3-F1
#
_cell.length_a   1.000
_cell.length_b   1.000
_cell.length_c   1.000
_cell.angle_alpha   90.00
_cell.angle_beta   90.00
_cell.angle_gamma   90.00
#
_symmetry.space_group_name_H-M   'P 1'
#
loop_
_entity.id
_entity.type
_entity.pdbx_description
1 polymer ?
#
loop_
_entity_poly.entity_id
_entity_poly.type
_entity_poly.pdbx_seq_one_letter_code
_entity_poly.pdbx_strand_id
1 'polypeptide(L)'
;MHRPPNEPTPRAGPARPGPAPGPPHPADPHILGALLARHGWRRHGGAPGAYSRWTPPDGGGTSLILPESRAFPDSADLLTEALTALERSPSPSARDVLLSLRVPGDEIRWWREAPDPAAPAAAWAAQERLRAGARAMLL
;
A
#
# COMPACT_ATOMS: atom_id res chain seq x y z
N MET A 1 -49.61 -5.45 -5.12
CA MET A 1 -48.34 -5.24 -5.84
C MET A 1 -48.24 -3.76 -6.18
N HIS A 2 -47.33 -3.01 -5.57
CA HIS A 2 -47.09 -1.59 -5.89
C HIS A 2 -45.62 -1.41 -6.24
N ARG A 3 -45.34 -0.93 -7.46
CA ARG A 3 -44.01 -0.59 -7.98
C ARG A 3 -43.87 0.94 -7.92
N PRO A 4 -42.83 1.51 -7.30
CA PRO A 4 -42.60 2.95 -7.36
C PRO A 4 -41.97 3.35 -8.72
N PRO A 5 -42.20 4.60 -9.20
CA PRO A 5 -41.70 5.07 -10.49
C PRO A 5 -40.28 5.65 -10.37
N ASN A 6 -39.43 5.20 -11.29
CA ASN A 6 -38.28 5.90 -11.90
C ASN A 6 -37.56 6.99 -11.07
N GLU A 7 -36.49 6.62 -10.36
CA GLU A 7 -35.50 7.58 -9.88
C GLU A 7 -34.59 8.03 -11.05
N PRO A 8 -34.36 9.33 -11.24
CA PRO A 8 -33.47 9.82 -12.29
C PRO A 8 -32.02 9.49 -11.94
N THR A 9 -31.37 8.63 -12.73
CA THR A 9 -29.94 8.35 -12.62
C THR A 9 -29.14 9.64 -12.85
N PRO A 10 -28.25 10.06 -11.95
CA PRO A 10 -27.32 11.14 -12.22
C PRO A 10 -26.46 10.76 -13.43
N ARG A 11 -26.53 11.53 -14.52
CA ARG A 11 -25.62 11.39 -15.65
C ARG A 11 -24.21 11.68 -15.14
N ALA A 12 -23.41 10.63 -14.95
CA ALA A 12 -21.98 10.77 -14.78
C ALA A 12 -21.43 11.41 -16.06
N GLY A 13 -21.03 12.68 -15.97
CA GLY A 13 -20.27 13.32 -17.04
C GLY A 13 -18.96 12.55 -17.27
N PRO A 14 -18.34 12.66 -18.45
CA PRO A 14 -17.09 11.95 -18.73
C PRO A 14 -16.06 12.32 -17.67
N ALA A 15 -15.58 11.30 -16.95
CA ALA A 15 -14.53 11.46 -15.96
C ALA A 15 -13.35 12.12 -16.66
N ARG A 16 -12.99 13.33 -16.21
CA ARG A 16 -11.83 14.05 -16.72
C ARG A 16 -10.62 13.13 -16.52
N PRO A 17 -9.86 12.76 -17.56
CA PRO A 17 -8.71 11.90 -17.39
C PRO A 17 -7.80 12.55 -16.36
N GLY A 18 -7.52 11.80 -15.28
CA GLY A 18 -6.59 12.24 -14.25
C GLY A 18 -5.22 12.55 -14.85
N PRO A 19 -4.38 13.33 -14.16
CA PRO A 19 -3.02 13.58 -14.63
C PRO A 19 -2.35 12.26 -14.98
N ALA A 20 -1.77 12.19 -16.19
CA ALA A 20 -1.01 11.03 -16.61
C ALA A 20 0.06 10.73 -15.55
N PRO A 21 0.24 9.48 -15.14
CA PRO A 21 1.28 9.14 -14.18
C PRO A 21 2.61 9.66 -14.72
N GLY A 22 3.31 10.44 -13.89
CA GLY A 22 4.65 10.93 -14.23
C GLY A 22 5.62 9.78 -14.51
N PRO A 23 6.85 10.07 -14.96
CA PRO A 23 7.86 9.05 -15.17
C PRO A 23 7.99 8.18 -13.91
N PRO A 24 8.16 6.84 -14.07
CA PRO A 24 8.23 5.94 -12.94
C PRO A 24 9.34 6.43 -12.01
N HIS A 25 8.96 6.84 -10.81
CA HIS A 25 9.95 7.21 -9.81
C HIS A 25 10.73 5.93 -9.48
N PRO A 26 12.07 6.01 -9.35
CA PRO A 26 12.84 4.86 -8.90
C PRO A 26 12.25 4.35 -7.59
N ALA A 27 12.12 3.03 -7.48
CA ALA A 27 11.46 2.37 -6.36
C ALA A 27 12.05 2.87 -5.03
N ASP A 28 11.21 3.11 -4.03
CA ASP A 28 11.74 3.51 -2.73
C ASP A 28 12.39 2.31 -2.03
N PRO A 29 13.63 2.42 -1.52
CA PRO A 29 14.27 1.33 -0.77
C PRO A 29 13.44 0.85 0.42
N HIS A 30 12.71 1.74 1.10
CA HIS A 30 11.84 1.33 2.21
C HIS A 30 10.64 0.52 1.72
N ILE A 31 10.04 0.91 0.60
CA ILE A 31 8.92 0.17 -0.01
C ILE A 31 9.40 -1.21 -0.43
N LEU A 32 10.55 -1.30 -1.10
CA LEU A 32 11.14 -2.57 -1.49
C LEU A 32 11.44 -3.46 -0.27
N GLY A 33 12.04 -2.91 0.78
CA GLY A 33 12.27 -3.64 2.04
C GLY A 33 11.00 -4.16 2.69
N ALA A 34 9.93 -3.36 2.70
CA ALA A 34 8.63 -3.78 3.23
C ALA A 34 7.99 -4.92 2.41
N LEU A 35 8.09 -4.84 1.07
CA LEU A 35 7.61 -5.90 0.18
C LEU A 35 8.40 -7.19 0.36
N LEU A 36 9.73 -7.11 0.46
CA LEU A 36 10.59 -8.25 0.74
C LEU A 36 10.16 -8.95 2.04
N ALA A 37 10.00 -8.20 3.13
CA ALA A 37 9.53 -8.75 4.40
C ALA A 37 8.13 -9.40 4.30
N ARG A 38 7.18 -8.75 3.61
CA ARG A 38 5.84 -9.28 3.37
C ARG A 38 5.86 -10.62 2.62
N HIS A 39 6.79 -10.77 1.68
CA HIS A 39 6.95 -11.96 0.86
C HIS A 39 7.95 -12.98 1.44
N GLY A 40 8.25 -12.87 2.73
CA GLY A 40 9.01 -13.88 3.49
C GLY A 40 10.53 -13.80 3.36
N TRP A 41 11.06 -12.77 2.69
CA TRP A 41 12.50 -12.55 2.65
C TRP A 41 13.02 -12.17 4.04
N ARG A 42 14.17 -12.73 4.40
CA ARG A 42 14.76 -12.53 5.72
C ARG A 42 15.89 -11.51 5.63
N ARG A 43 15.80 -10.46 6.44
CA ARG A 43 16.88 -9.48 6.59
C ARG A 43 18.01 -10.10 7.41
N HIS A 44 19.19 -10.26 6.82
CA HIS A 44 20.37 -10.82 7.47
C HIS A 44 21.48 -9.76 7.61
N GLY A 45 21.45 -9.01 8.71
CA GLY A 45 22.46 -7.99 8.97
C GLY A 45 22.58 -6.92 7.88
N GLY A 46 23.75 -6.28 7.83
CA GLY A 46 24.00 -5.07 7.08
C GLY A 46 24.83 -4.09 7.90
N ALA A 47 25.15 -2.94 7.31
CA ALA A 47 25.71 -1.82 8.04
C ALA A 47 24.55 -0.87 8.39
N PRO A 48 24.16 -0.74 9.68
CA PRO A 48 23.09 0.15 10.09
C PRO A 48 23.33 1.57 9.57
N GLY A 49 22.30 2.21 9.02
CA GLY A 49 22.38 3.52 8.37
C GLY A 49 22.93 3.51 6.94
N ALA A 50 23.39 2.36 6.44
CA ALA A 50 23.99 2.24 5.11
C ALA A 50 23.20 1.28 4.22
N TYR A 51 23.26 -0.02 4.50
CA TYR A 51 22.58 -1.04 3.71
C TYR A 51 22.15 -2.24 4.56
N SER A 52 21.18 -2.98 4.04
CA SER A 52 20.68 -4.23 4.59
C SER A 52 20.87 -5.36 3.58
N ARG A 53 21.06 -6.59 4.08
CA ARG A 53 21.11 -7.77 3.22
C ARG A 53 19.85 -8.61 3.39
N TRP A 54 19.35 -9.20 2.30
CA TRP A 54 18.11 -9.96 2.29
C TRP A 54 18.31 -11.31 1.61
N THR A 55 17.83 -12.37 2.25
CA THR A 55 17.87 -13.75 1.73
C THR A 55 16.47 -14.22 1.38
N PRO A 56 16.28 -14.94 0.26
CA PRO A 56 14.98 -15.46 -0.12
C PRO A 56 14.45 -16.50 0.90
N PRO A 57 13.11 -16.65 1.03
CA PRO A 57 12.47 -17.50 2.04
C PRO A 57 12.87 -18.98 1.94
N ASP A 58 13.05 -19.46 0.71
CA ASP A 58 13.45 -20.82 0.34
C ASP A 58 14.95 -21.11 0.60
N GLY A 59 15.73 -20.11 1.03
CA GLY A 59 17.13 -20.27 1.43
C GLY A 59 18.10 -20.54 0.26
N GLY A 60 17.58 -20.83 -0.93
CA GLY A 60 18.34 -20.90 -2.18
C GLY A 60 18.16 -19.63 -3.01
N GLY A 61 19.22 -19.21 -3.71
CA GLY A 61 19.17 -18.09 -4.66
C GLY A 61 20.00 -16.86 -4.24
N THR A 62 19.88 -15.81 -5.05
CA THR A 62 20.68 -14.60 -4.93
C THR A 62 20.25 -13.78 -3.70
N SER A 63 21.20 -13.50 -2.80
CA SER A 63 20.97 -12.54 -1.71
C SER A 63 21.03 -11.11 -2.25
N LEU A 64 20.17 -10.24 -1.73
CA LEU A 64 20.07 -8.85 -2.16
C LEU A 64 20.78 -7.94 -1.17
N ILE A 65 21.33 -6.83 -1.70
CA ILE A 65 21.81 -5.71 -0.90
C ILE A 65 20.90 -4.53 -1.21
N LEU A 66 20.36 -3.90 -0.16
CA LEU A 66 19.42 -2.79 -0.30
C LEU A 66 19.88 -1.61 0.56
N PRO A 67 20.03 -0.39 0.00
CA PRO A 67 20.38 0.78 0.79
C PRO A 67 19.28 1.06 1.81
N GLU A 68 19.65 1.55 3.00
CA GLU A 68 18.65 1.88 4.02
C GLU A 68 17.84 3.12 3.67
N SER A 69 18.38 4.04 2.86
CA SER A 69 17.68 5.23 2.40
C SER A 69 18.22 5.70 1.05
N ARG A 70 17.46 6.57 0.37
CA ARG A 70 17.91 7.26 -0.86
C ARG A 70 19.08 8.22 -0.63
N ALA A 71 19.32 8.65 0.61
CA ALA A 71 20.42 9.53 0.96
C ALA A 71 21.77 8.80 1.03
N PHE A 72 21.76 7.46 1.06
CA PHE A 72 22.99 6.67 1.03
C PHE A 72 23.73 6.87 -0.31
N PRO A 73 25.06 7.05 -0.31
CA PRO A 73 25.86 7.01 -1.53
C PRO A 73 25.57 5.75 -2.35
N ASP A 74 25.54 5.87 -3.67
CA ASP A 74 25.28 4.74 -4.58
C ASP A 74 23.92 4.06 -4.39
N SER A 75 22.95 4.71 -3.72
CA SER A 75 21.63 4.12 -3.49
C SER A 75 20.91 3.75 -4.79
N ALA A 76 21.05 4.55 -5.84
CA ALA A 76 20.46 4.28 -7.16
C ALA A 76 21.06 3.03 -7.81
N ASP A 77 22.38 2.86 -7.69
CA ASP A 77 23.09 1.71 -8.28
C ASP A 77 22.74 0.43 -7.51
N LEU A 78 22.80 0.47 -6.17
CA LEU A 78 22.41 -0.65 -5.32
C LEU A 78 20.95 -1.06 -5.54
N LEU A 79 20.05 -0.09 -5.71
CA LEU A 79 18.65 -0.37 -6.00
C LEU A 79 18.49 -1.04 -7.38
N THR A 80 19.23 -0.55 -8.39
CA THR A 80 19.22 -1.13 -9.74
C THR A 80 19.74 -2.56 -9.72
N GLU A 81 20.82 -2.82 -8.99
CA GLU A 81 21.38 -4.16 -8.80
C GLU A 81 20.40 -5.09 -8.07
N ALA A 82 19.74 -4.61 -7.02
CA ALA A 82 18.76 -5.39 -6.27
C ALA A 82 17.55 -5.78 -7.14
N LEU A 83 17.02 -4.84 -7.94
CA LEU A 83 15.93 -5.13 -8.88
C LEU A 83 16.36 -6.12 -9.96
N THR A 84 17.56 -5.94 -10.49
CA THR A 84 18.13 -6.85 -11.48
C THR A 84 18.33 -8.26 -10.91
N ALA A 85 18.79 -8.37 -9.66
CA ALA A 85 18.95 -9.65 -8.97
C ALA A 85 17.59 -10.32 -8.67
N LEU A 86 16.55 -9.54 -8.34
CA LEU A 86 15.18 -10.03 -8.21
C LEU A 86 14.63 -10.58 -9.53
N GLU A 87 14.84 -9.87 -10.64
CA GLU A 87 14.39 -10.32 -11.97
C GLU A 87 15.01 -11.64 -12.41
N ARG A 88 16.24 -11.92 -11.97
CA ARG A 88 16.95 -13.19 -12.24
C ARG A 88 16.73 -14.27 -11.19
N SER A 89 16.06 -13.95 -10.09
CA SER A 89 15.89 -14.89 -8.99
C SER A 89 14.89 -16.00 -9.37
N PRO A 90 15.22 -17.27 -9.11
CA PRO A 90 14.29 -18.38 -9.36
C PRO A 90 13.19 -18.48 -8.30
N SER A 91 13.29 -17.75 -7.19
CA SER A 91 12.30 -17.80 -6.11
C SER A 91 10.96 -17.23 -6.58
N PRO A 92 9.83 -17.96 -6.46
CA PRO A 92 8.50 -17.44 -6.83
C PRO A 92 8.17 -16.10 -6.13
N SER A 93 8.62 -15.95 -4.88
CA SER A 93 8.45 -14.73 -4.09
C SER A 93 9.09 -13.49 -4.74
N ALA A 94 10.15 -13.65 -5.53
CA ALA A 94 10.79 -12.54 -6.23
C ALA A 94 9.87 -11.95 -7.31
N ARG A 95 9.17 -12.83 -8.03
CA ARG A 95 8.17 -12.41 -9.03
C ARG A 95 7.02 -11.67 -8.37
N ASP A 96 6.55 -12.15 -7.22
CA ASP A 96 5.45 -11.52 -6.48
C ASP A 96 5.85 -10.14 -5.93
N VAL A 97 7.09 -9.97 -5.48
CA VAL A 97 7.66 -8.66 -5.11
C VAL A 97 7.67 -7.70 -6.32
N LEU A 98 8.18 -8.13 -7.47
CA LEU A 98 8.22 -7.31 -8.69
C LEU A 98 6.82 -6.93 -9.20
N LEU A 99 5.85 -7.83 -9.10
CA LEU A 99 4.46 -7.53 -9.41
C LEU A 99 3.87 -6.51 -8.43
N SER A 100 4.16 -6.64 -7.14
CA SER A 100 3.69 -5.72 -6.10
C SER A 100 4.24 -4.29 -6.29
N LEU A 101 5.45 -4.14 -6.84
CA LEU A 101 6.03 -2.83 -7.18
C LEU A 101 5.33 -2.15 -8.37
N ARG A 102 4.71 -2.92 -9.27
CA ARG A 102 4.03 -2.39 -10.47
C ARG A 102 2.62 -1.91 -10.19
N VAL A 103 2.03 -2.34 -9.08
CA VAL A 103 0.72 -1.87 -8.64
C VAL A 103 0.96 -0.55 -7.91
N PRO A 104 0.39 0.59 -8.38
CA PRO A 104 0.39 1.82 -7.61
C PRO A 104 -0.12 1.49 -6.21
N GLY A 105 0.62 1.89 -5.18
CA GLY A 105 0.29 1.54 -3.80
C GLY A 105 -0.88 2.36 -3.29
N ASP A 106 -2.09 2.13 -3.78
CA ASP A 106 -3.33 2.64 -3.20
C ASP A 106 -3.90 1.69 -2.13
N GLU A 107 -3.03 1.04 -1.34
CA GLU A 107 -3.46 0.35 -0.11
C GLU A 107 -3.99 1.39 0.90
N ILE A 108 -5.28 1.72 0.77
CA ILE A 108 -5.98 2.55 1.73
C ILE A 108 -6.19 1.71 2.99
N ARG A 109 -5.39 1.97 4.01
CA ARG A 109 -5.61 1.43 5.35
C ARG A 109 -6.73 2.22 6.02
N TRP A 110 -7.92 1.65 6.02
CA TRP A 110 -9.02 2.13 6.85
C TRP A 110 -8.92 1.46 8.22
N TRP A 111 -8.62 2.23 9.27
CA TRP A 111 -8.87 1.80 10.63
C TRP A 111 -10.16 2.45 11.12
N ARG A 112 -10.97 1.66 11.82
CA ARG A 112 -12.08 2.20 12.60
C ARG A 112 -11.52 2.46 14.00
N GLU A 113 -11.58 3.71 14.44
CA GLU A 113 -11.42 4.02 15.86
C GLU A 113 -12.58 3.31 16.59
N ALA A 114 -12.26 2.29 17.40
CA ALA A 114 -13.25 1.64 18.24
C ALA A 114 -13.60 2.62 19.36
N PRO A 115 -14.88 3.02 19.51
CA PRO A 115 -15.27 3.88 20.62
C PRO A 115 -14.93 3.17 21.94
N ASP A 116 -14.58 3.97 22.95
CA ASP A 116 -14.29 3.53 24.32
C ASP A 116 -15.21 2.37 24.74
N PRO A 117 -14.68 1.21 25.20
CA PRO A 117 -15.49 0.08 25.63
C PRO A 117 -16.44 0.40 26.80
N ALA A 118 -16.25 1.53 27.49
CA ALA A 118 -17.17 2.05 28.49
C ALA A 118 -18.37 2.83 27.91
N ALA A 119 -18.38 3.12 26.60
CA ALA A 119 -19.49 3.79 25.95
C ALA A 119 -20.71 2.86 25.87
N PRO A 120 -21.88 3.27 26.40
CA PRO A 120 -23.06 2.42 26.36
C PRO A 120 -23.49 2.14 24.91
N ALA A 121 -23.92 0.91 24.62
CA ALA A 121 -24.38 0.49 23.29
C ALA A 121 -25.48 1.40 22.67
N ALA A 122 -26.21 2.14 23.51
CA ALA A 122 -27.20 3.13 23.11
C ALA A 122 -26.62 4.42 22.47
N ALA A 123 -25.31 4.67 22.59
CA ALA A 123 -24.65 5.86 22.08
C ALA A 123 -24.70 5.95 20.54
N TRP A 124 -24.57 4.81 19.84
CA TRP A 124 -24.57 4.79 18.38
C TRP A 124 -25.92 5.23 17.78
N ALA A 125 -27.03 4.67 18.27
CA ALA A 125 -28.36 5.02 17.80
C ALA A 125 -28.75 6.47 18.14
N ALA A 126 -28.28 7.00 19.28
CA ALA A 126 -28.44 8.41 19.62
C ALA A 126 -27.68 9.32 18.65
N GLN A 127 -26.45 8.97 18.30
CA GLN A 127 -25.62 9.73 17.36
C GLN A 127 -26.19 9.71 15.94
N GLU A 128 -26.77 8.58 15.51
CA GLU A 128 -27.47 8.48 14.23
C GLU A 128 -28.70 9.39 14.18
N ARG A 129 -29.52 9.41 15.24
CA ARG A 129 -30.68 10.31 15.34
C ARG A 129 -30.28 11.79 15.33
N LEU A 130 -29.21 12.16 16.03
CA LEU A 130 -28.69 13.53 16.02
C LEU A 130 -28.20 13.94 14.63
N ARG A 131 -27.46 13.07 13.93
CA ARG A 131 -27.00 13.33 12.56
C ARG A 131 -28.17 13.43 11.57
N ALA A 132 -29.18 12.57 11.71
CA ALA A 132 -30.38 12.62 10.89
C ALA A 132 -31.16 13.92 11.11
N GLY A 133 -31.37 14.33 12.37
CA GLY A 133 -32.02 15.59 12.71
C GLY A 133 -31.26 16.81 12.18
N ALA A 134 -29.94 16.86 12.38
CA ALA A 134 -29.11 17.95 11.86
C ALA A 134 -29.18 18.05 10.33
N ARG A 135 -29.18 16.92 9.60
CA ARG A 135 -29.36 16.90 8.13
C ARG A 135 -30.74 17.40 7.71
N ALA A 136 -31.79 17.03 8.44
CA ALA A 136 -33.15 17.46 8.17
C ALA A 136 -33.35 18.98 8.36
N MET A 137 -32.52 19.63 9.19
CA MET A 137 -32.55 21.09 9.38
C MET A 137 -31.75 21.87 8.32
N LEU A 138 -30.92 21.19 7.53
CA LEU A 138 -30.11 21.80 6.47
C LEU A 138 -30.74 21.67 5.06
N LEU A 139 -31.94 21.09 4.99
CA LEU A 139 -32.80 21.02 3.80
C LEU A 139 -34.00 21.95 3.98
#